data_AF-A0A8T5I1T3-F1
#
_entry.id   AF-A0A8T5I1T3-F1
#
_cell.length_a   1.000
_cell.length_b   1.000
_cell.length_c   1.000
_cell.angle_alpha   90.00
_cell.angle_beta   90.00
_cell.angle_gamma   90.00
#
_symmetry.space_group_name_H-M   'P 1'
#
loop_
_entity.id
_entity.type
_entity.pdbx_description
1 polymer ?
#
loop_
_entity_poly.entity_id
_entity_poly.type
_entity_poly.pdbx_seq_one_letter_code
_entity_poly.pdbx_strand_id
1 'polypeptide(L)'
;MNISIIVITLSLITIGMFSSLSFAQQFEDLDYTIRGGEVLNFEIDSEAASLFVSLDARARGELIITLPRYLIDAKIGSDDIDFDVFVRGMKLASYDETITQFDRTVTIPFKRSNNELTIVGTHVFSQPPTVQNTQTQSIDQIVQSELNVEIPDGKAKLLIFSDTDWSGAFQSSNTDFTEITGQNDDVVLFGCDSTLGRQGIFGAKISKLTQDGYLKIIVIQNQKILSQGSTDAKFGEVLINGNCISTSSSVPTGGGCLIATAAYGSELSPQVQLLREIRDNQLLNTESGTAFMGTFNDIYYSFSPYIADMERESPIFKEIVKLGLTPMLSSLAIMENANSESEVISLGLSVIVLNIGMYLGVPVFGIIGIRKIISNY
;
A
#
# COMPACT_ATOMS: atom_id res chain seq x y z
N MET A 1 16.79 31.70 -51.10
CA MET A 1 18.09 31.14 -50.67
C MET A 1 18.19 31.38 -49.17
N ASN A 2 18.09 30.44 -48.21
CA ASN A 2 17.84 28.99 -48.14
C ASN A 2 17.30 28.78 -46.71
N ILE A 3 16.04 28.40 -46.50
CA ILE A 3 15.59 27.04 -46.11
C ILE A 3 16.72 26.01 -45.89
N SER A 4 16.83 25.51 -44.65
CA SER A 4 17.20 24.15 -44.21
C SER A 4 17.45 24.23 -42.69
N ILE A 5 16.58 23.73 -41.80
CA ILE A 5 16.47 22.33 -41.35
C ILE A 5 17.85 21.73 -41.06
N ILE A 6 18.06 21.26 -39.81
CA ILE A 6 19.00 20.22 -39.31
C ILE A 6 19.47 20.66 -37.90
N VAL A 7 19.39 19.91 -36.79
CA VAL A 7 18.91 18.58 -36.45
C VAL A 7 18.73 18.61 -34.92
N ILE A 8 17.62 18.07 -34.41
CA ILE A 8 17.45 17.69 -33.00
C ILE A 8 18.32 16.45 -32.81
N THR A 9 19.51 16.58 -32.21
CA THR A 9 20.30 15.43 -31.80
C THR A 9 19.83 14.94 -30.44
N LEU A 10 19.02 13.88 -30.50
CA LEU A 10 18.90 12.85 -29.49
C LEU A 10 20.31 12.31 -29.15
N SER A 11 20.72 12.37 -27.88
CA SER A 11 21.83 11.55 -27.38
C SER A 11 21.37 10.77 -26.16
N LEU A 12 21.02 9.50 -26.39
CA LEU A 12 21.10 8.45 -25.38
C LEU A 12 22.54 8.39 -24.88
N ILE A 13 22.75 8.65 -23.59
CA ILE A 13 23.78 7.98 -22.79
C ILE A 13 23.16 7.73 -21.41
N THR A 14 22.58 6.54 -21.24
CA THR A 14 22.56 5.88 -19.94
C THR A 14 24.00 5.47 -19.64
N ILE A 15 24.46 5.74 -18.42
CA ILE A 15 25.22 4.83 -17.53
C ILE A 15 25.57 5.62 -16.26
N GLY A 16 24.99 5.17 -15.15
CA GLY A 16 25.69 5.02 -13.88
C GLY A 16 25.99 6.28 -13.07
N MET A 17 24.98 6.82 -12.41
CA MET A 17 25.11 7.47 -11.08
C MET A 17 23.80 7.30 -10.30
N PHE A 18 23.40 6.05 -10.02
CA PHE A 18 22.52 5.79 -8.88
C PHE A 18 23.41 5.72 -7.65
N SER A 19 23.84 6.89 -7.16
CA SER A 19 24.39 7.02 -5.82
C SER A 19 23.22 6.98 -4.85
N SER A 20 22.98 5.80 -4.26
CA SER A 20 22.44 5.59 -2.92
C SER A 20 21.65 6.76 -2.30
N LEU A 21 20.40 6.93 -2.71
CA LEU A 21 19.37 7.60 -1.93
C LEU A 21 18.26 6.59 -1.65
N SER A 22 18.53 5.63 -0.77
CA SER A 22 17.52 4.62 -0.41
C SER A 22 17.69 4.12 1.03
N PHE A 23 18.09 5.00 1.95
CA PHE A 23 18.02 4.68 3.39
C PHE A 23 17.78 5.89 4.30
N ALA A 24 18.07 7.12 3.86
CA ALA A 24 17.82 8.31 4.67
C ALA A 24 16.32 8.69 4.80
N GLN A 25 15.41 8.01 4.09
CA GLN A 25 13.99 8.37 4.01
C GLN A 25 13.06 7.48 4.85
N GLN A 26 13.58 6.60 5.72
CA GLN A 26 12.73 5.70 6.53
C GLN A 26 12.52 6.17 7.99
N PHE A 27 13.11 7.29 8.38
CA PHE A 27 13.01 7.82 9.75
C PHE A 27 12.48 9.26 9.81
N GLU A 28 11.92 9.79 8.70
CA GLU A 28 11.22 11.08 8.70
C GLU A 28 9.83 11.06 9.40
N ASP A 29 9.32 9.87 9.79
CA ASP A 29 7.91 9.70 10.20
C ASP A 29 7.68 9.23 11.66
N LEU A 30 8.61 9.45 12.59
CA LEU A 30 8.25 9.34 14.02
C LEU A 30 7.52 10.62 14.43
N ASP A 31 6.27 10.50 14.87
CA ASP A 31 5.50 11.64 15.38
C ASP A 31 6.08 12.04 16.74
N TYR A 32 6.72 13.22 16.79
CA TYR A 32 7.29 13.77 18.01
C TYR A 32 7.06 15.27 18.11
N THR A 33 6.98 15.74 19.35
CA THR A 33 6.96 17.15 19.71
C THR A 33 8.03 17.41 20.75
N ILE A 34 8.88 18.39 20.51
CA ILE A 34 9.93 18.79 21.46
C ILE A 34 9.76 20.24 21.92
N ARG A 35 9.96 20.47 23.21
CA ARG A 35 10.05 21.82 23.82
C ARG A 35 11.41 21.98 24.47
N GLY A 36 12.04 23.14 24.28
CA GLY A 36 13.33 23.46 24.94
C GLY A 36 14.59 22.95 24.22
N GLY A 37 14.47 22.41 23.01
CA GLY A 37 15.59 21.95 22.18
C GLY A 37 15.14 21.49 20.80
N GLU A 38 16.04 20.86 20.04
CA GLU A 38 15.76 20.22 18.75
C GLU A 38 16.25 18.77 18.77
N VAL A 39 15.57 17.88 18.05
CA VAL A 39 16.04 16.49 17.82
C VAL A 39 16.96 16.50 16.61
N LEU A 40 18.14 15.89 16.75
CA LEU A 40 19.15 15.81 15.69
C LEU A 40 19.08 14.50 14.91
N ASN A 41 18.86 13.38 15.62
CA ASN A 41 18.82 12.05 15.02
C ASN A 41 18.09 11.04 15.92
N PHE A 42 17.52 10.02 15.28
CA PHE A 42 17.03 8.80 15.91
C PHE A 42 17.89 7.62 15.43
N GLU A 43 18.32 6.77 16.35
CA GLU A 43 19.10 5.58 16.04
C GLU A 43 18.56 4.39 16.83
N ILE A 44 18.30 3.28 16.14
CA ILE A 44 17.78 2.06 16.75
C ILE A 44 18.93 1.06 16.94
N ASP A 45 19.04 0.54 18.15
CA ASP A 45 19.87 -0.62 18.49
C ASP A 45 18.95 -1.80 18.77
N SER A 46 18.87 -2.72 17.81
CA SER A 46 18.05 -3.93 17.95
C SER A 46 18.66 -5.00 18.85
N GLU A 47 19.97 -5.00 19.05
CA GLU A 47 20.62 -5.93 19.98
C GLU A 47 20.29 -5.57 21.43
N ALA A 48 20.30 -4.28 21.74
CA ALA A 48 19.93 -3.76 23.05
C ALA A 48 18.43 -3.47 23.20
N ALA A 49 17.63 -3.70 22.16
CA ALA A 49 16.22 -3.32 22.09
C ALA A 49 15.97 -1.86 22.53
N SER A 50 16.78 -0.93 22.00
CA SER A 50 16.75 0.48 22.42
C SER A 50 16.68 1.47 21.26
N LEU A 51 16.09 2.63 21.53
CA LEU A 51 16.06 3.80 20.66
C LEU A 51 16.90 4.92 21.28
N PHE A 52 17.97 5.30 20.60
CA PHE A 52 18.81 6.44 20.90
C PHE A 52 18.27 7.70 20.22
N VAL A 53 18.15 8.77 20.99
CA VAL A 53 17.70 10.09 20.52
C VAL A 53 18.80 11.12 20.79
N SER A 54 19.38 11.65 19.73
CA SER A 54 20.36 12.74 19.79
C SER A 54 19.65 14.09 19.83
N LEU A 55 20.02 14.96 20.77
CA LEU A 55 19.35 16.25 21.01
C LEU A 55 20.33 17.43 21.02
N ASP A 56 19.85 18.60 20.57
CA ASP A 56 20.42 19.92 20.89
C ASP A 56 19.54 20.62 21.96
N ALA A 57 19.78 20.31 23.23
CA ALA A 57 19.01 20.87 24.35
C ALA A 57 19.46 22.30 24.73
N ARG A 58 18.67 23.29 24.33
CA ARG A 58 18.95 24.73 24.54
C ARG A 58 18.43 25.26 25.88
N ALA A 59 17.35 24.68 26.40
CA ALA A 59 16.70 25.02 27.67
C ALA A 59 16.18 23.75 28.37
N ARG A 60 15.49 23.90 29.52
CA ARG A 60 14.72 22.77 30.08
C ARG A 60 13.44 22.60 29.25
N GLY A 61 13.03 21.36 29.06
CA GLY A 61 11.78 21.04 28.40
C GLY A 61 11.54 19.54 28.36
N GLU A 62 10.80 19.09 27.35
CA GLU A 62 10.34 17.71 27.24
C GLU A 62 10.30 17.27 25.78
N LEU A 63 10.56 15.99 25.56
CA LEU A 63 10.33 15.31 24.29
C LEU A 63 9.09 14.42 24.46
N ILE A 64 8.07 14.65 23.65
CA ILE A 64 6.90 13.77 23.52
C ILE A 64 7.10 13.01 22.22
N ILE A 65 7.16 11.68 22.28
CA ILE A 65 7.37 10.85 21.10
C ILE A 65 6.36 9.70 21.08
N THR A 66 5.72 9.50 19.93
CA THR A 66 4.79 8.39 19.69
C THR A 66 5.51 7.29 18.94
N LEU A 67 5.63 6.13 19.59
CA LEU A 67 6.35 4.97 19.13
C LEU A 67 5.37 3.87 18.74
N PRO A 68 5.33 3.45 17.47
CA PRO A 68 4.53 2.30 17.08
C PRO A 68 5.03 1.03 17.77
N ARG A 69 4.11 0.20 18.28
CA ARG A 69 4.46 -1.05 19.00
C ARG A 69 5.15 -2.09 18.12
N TYR A 70 4.99 -2.00 16.80
CA TYR A 70 5.74 -2.86 15.88
C TYR A 70 7.22 -2.48 15.78
N LEU A 71 7.58 -1.23 16.15
CA LEU A 71 8.94 -0.71 16.08
C LEU A 71 9.68 -0.98 17.38
N ILE A 72 9.09 -0.58 18.51
CA ILE A 72 9.63 -0.77 19.86
C ILE A 72 8.48 -0.94 20.85
N ASP A 73 8.55 -1.96 21.72
CA ASP A 73 7.53 -2.24 22.74
C ASP A 73 8.17 -2.86 23.99
N ALA A 74 7.48 -2.72 25.12
CA ALA A 74 7.91 -3.25 26.42
C ALA A 74 6.81 -4.13 27.03
N LYS A 75 7.04 -5.44 27.02
CA LYS A 75 6.09 -6.44 27.51
C LYS A 75 6.76 -7.59 28.24
N ILE A 76 6.06 -8.14 29.24
CA ILE A 76 6.39 -9.43 29.85
C ILE A 76 5.21 -10.37 29.61
N GLY A 77 5.39 -11.35 28.72
CA GLY A 77 4.27 -12.16 28.24
C GLY A 77 3.25 -11.28 27.49
N SER A 78 2.00 -11.25 27.95
CA SER A 78 0.94 -10.40 27.42
C SER A 78 0.82 -9.03 28.09
N ASP A 79 1.50 -8.83 29.22
CA ASP A 79 1.31 -7.65 30.05
C ASP A 79 2.25 -6.53 29.61
N ASP A 80 1.67 -5.35 29.43
CA ASP A 80 2.41 -4.12 29.18
C ASP A 80 3.22 -3.73 30.41
N ILE A 81 4.53 -3.55 30.20
CA ILE A 81 5.43 -2.97 31.20
C ILE A 81 5.95 -1.63 30.72
N ASP A 82 6.47 -0.82 31.63
CA ASP A 82 7.04 0.48 31.31
C ASP A 82 8.36 0.32 30.53
N PHE A 83 8.66 1.29 29.65
CA PHE A 83 10.00 1.44 29.08
C PHE A 83 11.04 1.82 30.13
N ASP A 84 12.26 1.36 29.90
CA ASP A 84 13.42 1.84 30.64
C ASP A 84 14.01 3.06 29.94
N VAL A 85 13.68 4.26 30.42
CA VAL A 85 14.12 5.52 29.84
C VAL A 85 15.37 6.06 30.55
N PHE A 86 16.38 6.47 29.79
CA PHE A 86 17.64 7.03 30.28
C PHE A 86 17.89 8.43 29.74
N VAL A 87 18.44 9.31 30.58
CA VAL A 87 18.88 10.65 30.22
C VAL A 87 20.37 10.77 30.53
N ARG A 88 21.22 10.88 29.50
CA ARG A 88 22.69 10.79 29.63
C ARG A 88 23.17 9.54 30.40
N GLY A 89 22.57 8.38 30.11
CA GLY A 89 22.90 7.11 30.75
C GLY A 89 22.40 6.93 32.18
N MET A 90 21.67 7.90 32.75
CA MET A 90 21.00 7.73 34.05
C MET A 90 19.54 7.37 33.84
N LYS A 91 19.08 6.26 34.44
CA LYS A 91 17.67 5.83 34.38
C LYS A 91 16.78 6.89 35.02
N LEU A 92 15.73 7.27 34.31
CA LEU A 92 14.74 8.22 34.78
C LEU A 92 13.80 7.52 35.76
N ALA A 93 13.56 8.14 36.92
CA ALA A 93 12.74 7.54 37.98
C ALA A 93 11.23 7.56 37.68
N SER A 94 10.79 8.49 36.84
CA SER A 94 9.38 8.66 36.44
C SER A 94 9.27 9.47 35.17
N TYR A 95 8.37 9.07 34.29
CA TYR A 95 7.97 9.77 33.07
C TYR A 95 6.52 9.41 32.77
N ASP A 96 5.87 10.16 31.88
CA ASP A 96 4.48 9.86 31.50
C ASP A 96 4.46 8.98 30.25
N GLU A 97 3.66 7.92 30.32
CA GLU A 97 3.44 6.99 29.22
C GLU A 97 1.94 6.82 28.96
N THR A 98 1.55 6.91 27.69
CA THR A 98 0.20 6.57 27.23
C THR A 98 0.28 5.39 26.29
N ILE A 99 -0.46 4.34 26.63
CA ILE A 99 -0.38 3.05 25.95
C ILE A 99 -1.69 2.81 25.21
N THR A 100 -1.63 2.57 23.90
CA THR A 100 -2.78 2.17 23.07
C THR A 100 -2.59 0.76 22.54
N GLN A 101 -3.49 0.26 21.68
CA GLN A 101 -3.29 -1.04 21.02
C GLN A 101 -2.22 -1.03 19.93
N PHE A 102 -1.85 0.15 19.40
CA PHE A 102 -1.00 0.27 18.21
C PHE A 102 0.31 1.01 18.46
N ASP A 103 0.31 1.93 19.42
CA ASP A 103 1.42 2.80 19.73
C ASP A 103 1.56 3.05 21.24
N ARG A 104 2.70 3.64 21.59
CA ARG A 104 3.05 4.10 22.93
C ARG A 104 3.61 5.51 22.83
N THR A 105 2.99 6.46 23.51
CA THR A 105 3.48 7.83 23.58
C THR A 105 4.22 8.05 24.89
N VAL A 106 5.49 8.45 24.80
CA VAL A 106 6.39 8.64 25.94
C VAL A 106 6.74 10.13 26.06
N THR A 107 6.60 10.71 27.26
CA THR A 107 6.96 12.09 27.55
C THR A 107 8.18 12.15 28.46
N ILE A 108 9.33 12.57 27.91
CA ILE A 108 10.64 12.52 28.55
C ILE A 108 11.12 13.94 28.89
N PRO A 109 11.17 14.34 30.17
CA PRO A 109 11.72 15.62 30.57
C PRO A 109 13.24 15.64 30.46
N PHE A 110 13.80 16.76 29.97
CA PHE A 110 15.24 16.99 29.90
C PHE A 110 15.64 18.41 30.36
N LYS A 111 16.92 18.56 30.73
CA LYS A 111 17.55 19.82 31.15
C LYS A 111 18.52 20.30 30.07
N ARG A 112 18.83 21.60 30.12
CA ARG A 112 19.95 22.18 29.37
C ARG A 112 21.22 21.37 29.64
N SER A 113 21.94 20.95 28.60
CA SER A 113 23.07 19.98 28.59
C SER A 113 22.75 18.50 28.48
N ASN A 114 21.48 18.09 28.36
CA ASN A 114 21.13 16.72 27.96
C ASN A 114 21.12 16.61 26.43
N ASN A 115 22.13 15.96 25.87
CA ASN A 115 22.31 15.77 24.43
C ASN A 115 21.88 14.39 23.94
N GLU A 116 21.47 13.51 24.85
CA GLU A 116 21.17 12.11 24.55
C GLU A 116 20.07 11.59 25.48
N LEU A 117 19.08 10.94 24.88
CA LEU A 117 18.07 10.13 25.55
C LEU A 117 18.10 8.71 24.97
N THR A 118 17.79 7.73 25.80
CA THR A 118 17.66 6.33 25.36
C THR A 118 16.36 5.77 25.89
N ILE A 119 15.57 5.13 25.04
CA ILE A 119 14.35 4.42 25.42
C ILE A 119 14.62 2.92 25.19
N VAL A 120 14.57 2.12 26.25
CA VAL A 120 14.84 0.68 26.18
C VAL A 120 13.54 -0.08 26.36
N GLY A 121 13.22 -0.93 25.38
CA GLY A 121 12.10 -1.85 25.39
C GLY A 121 12.52 -3.29 25.66
N THR A 122 11.58 -4.20 25.42
CA THR A 122 11.82 -5.66 25.49
C THR A 122 12.11 -6.26 24.13
N HIS A 123 11.71 -5.57 23.07
CA HIS A 123 12.03 -5.92 21.70
C HIS A 123 12.02 -4.66 20.83
N VAL A 124 12.89 -4.65 19.83
CA VAL A 124 12.92 -3.63 18.79
C VAL A 124 13.05 -4.33 17.45
N PHE A 125 12.20 -3.96 16.50
CA PHE A 125 12.31 -4.46 15.14
C PHE A 125 13.28 -3.57 14.36
N SER A 126 14.54 -3.99 14.23
CA SER A 126 15.35 -3.58 13.07
C SER A 126 15.15 -4.60 11.97
N GLN A 127 15.31 -4.18 10.71
CA GLN A 127 15.54 -5.12 9.62
C GLN A 127 16.57 -6.19 10.03
N PRO A 128 16.44 -7.44 9.53
CA PRO A 128 17.23 -8.55 10.01
C PRO A 128 18.73 -8.27 9.82
N PRO A 129 19.59 -8.67 10.77
CA PRO A 129 21.02 -8.70 10.52
C PRO A 129 21.30 -9.62 9.32
N THR A 130 22.33 -9.29 8.55
CA THR A 130 22.85 -10.16 7.51
C THR A 130 23.26 -11.49 8.15
N VAL A 131 22.45 -12.52 7.90
CA VAL A 131 22.53 -13.81 8.56
C VAL A 131 23.83 -14.54 8.17
N GLN A 132 24.67 -14.83 9.16
CA GLN A 132 25.53 -16.02 9.08
C GLN A 132 24.72 -17.23 9.56
N ASN A 133 24.58 -18.18 8.63
CA ASN A 133 23.85 -19.45 8.72
C ASN A 133 23.97 -20.18 10.06
N THR A 134 22.89 -20.85 10.51
CA THR A 134 22.75 -22.33 10.44
C THR A 134 21.33 -22.78 10.90
N GLN A 135 20.61 -23.43 9.99
CA GLN A 135 19.55 -24.45 10.15
C GLN A 135 18.59 -24.39 11.36
N THR A 136 17.46 -23.71 11.17
CA THR A 136 16.07 -24.24 11.28
C THR A 136 15.28 -23.37 10.30
N GLN A 137 14.44 -23.92 9.42
CA GLN A 137 13.63 -23.09 8.53
C GLN A 137 12.81 -22.14 9.41
N SER A 138 13.16 -20.86 9.44
CA SER A 138 12.43 -19.91 10.27
C SER A 138 11.02 -19.81 9.71
N ILE A 139 10.01 -19.69 10.57
CA ILE A 139 8.62 -19.47 10.16
C ILE A 139 8.54 -18.34 9.12
N ASP A 140 9.43 -17.35 9.21
CA ASP A 140 9.55 -16.28 8.22
C ASP A 140 9.97 -16.76 6.83
N GLN A 141 10.87 -17.74 6.70
CA GLN A 141 11.19 -18.35 5.40
C GLN A 141 9.99 -19.06 4.79
N ILE A 142 9.18 -19.73 5.60
CA ILE A 142 7.96 -20.41 5.15
C ILE A 142 6.92 -19.36 4.72
N VAL A 143 6.71 -18.33 5.53
CA VAL A 143 5.82 -17.20 5.20
C VAL A 143 6.27 -16.51 3.93
N GLN A 144 7.56 -16.22 3.76
CA GLN A 144 8.09 -15.63 2.52
C GLN A 144 7.92 -16.56 1.32
N SER A 145 8.07 -17.87 1.48
CA SER A 145 7.81 -18.84 0.41
C SER A 145 6.33 -18.86 0.01
N GLU A 146 5.41 -18.77 0.97
CA GLU A 146 3.96 -18.74 0.74
C GLU A 146 3.49 -17.40 0.17
N LEU A 147 4.13 -16.30 0.53
CA LEU A 147 3.92 -14.98 -0.06
C LEU A 147 4.35 -14.91 -1.53
N ASN A 148 5.33 -15.71 -1.94
CA ASN A 148 5.81 -15.79 -3.32
C ASN A 148 4.95 -16.68 -4.23
N VAL A 149 3.97 -17.41 -3.67
CA VAL A 149 3.04 -18.25 -4.45
C VAL A 149 1.86 -17.40 -4.89
N GLU A 150 1.58 -17.37 -6.19
CA GLU A 150 0.37 -16.73 -6.72
C GLU A 150 -0.88 -17.42 -6.15
N ILE A 151 -1.66 -16.66 -5.38
CA ILE A 151 -2.95 -17.10 -4.84
C ILE A 151 -4.00 -16.81 -5.91
N PRO A 152 -4.91 -17.75 -6.22
CA PRO A 152 -5.99 -17.49 -7.18
C PRO A 152 -6.79 -16.25 -6.82
N ASP A 153 -7.17 -15.47 -7.83
CA ASP A 153 -7.96 -14.24 -7.67
C ASP A 153 -9.19 -14.50 -6.80
N GLY A 154 -9.41 -13.58 -5.86
CA GLY A 154 -10.58 -13.67 -4.99
C GLY A 154 -10.45 -14.60 -3.79
N LYS A 155 -9.30 -15.26 -3.62
CA LYS A 155 -9.06 -16.15 -2.48
C LYS A 155 -8.02 -15.58 -1.52
N ALA A 156 -8.04 -16.07 -0.29
CA ALA A 156 -7.05 -15.80 0.73
C ALA A 156 -6.59 -17.12 1.36
N LYS A 157 -5.35 -17.16 1.84
CA LYS A 157 -4.80 -18.29 2.60
C LYS A 157 -4.72 -17.92 4.07
N LEU A 158 -5.23 -18.80 4.93
CA LEU A 158 -4.98 -18.79 6.37
C LEU A 158 -3.87 -19.80 6.64
N LEU A 159 -2.67 -19.30 6.94
CA LEU A 159 -1.54 -20.08 7.41
C LEU A 159 -1.66 -20.25 8.92
N ILE A 160 -1.51 -21.47 9.40
CA ILE A 160 -1.55 -21.83 10.81
C ILE A 160 -0.20 -22.47 11.11
N PHE A 161 0.52 -21.90 12.08
CA PHE A 161 1.78 -22.42 12.57
C PHE A 161 1.59 -22.83 14.02
N SER A 162 1.89 -24.09 14.32
CA SER A 162 1.68 -24.65 15.65
C SER A 162 2.62 -25.84 15.86
N ASP A 163 3.09 -26.03 17.07
CA ASP A 163 3.74 -27.26 17.52
C ASP A 163 2.77 -28.16 18.32
N THR A 164 1.48 -27.81 18.35
CA THR A 164 0.42 -28.54 19.08
C THR A 164 -0.86 -28.76 18.29
N ASP A 165 -1.76 -29.57 18.85
CA ASP A 165 -3.13 -29.71 18.37
C ASP A 165 -3.94 -28.43 18.57
N TRP A 166 -4.76 -28.09 17.57
CA TRP A 166 -5.61 -26.90 17.59
C TRP A 166 -6.98 -27.19 16.96
N SER A 167 -7.98 -26.42 17.39
CA SER A 167 -9.30 -26.39 16.75
C SER A 167 -9.78 -24.96 16.62
N GLY A 168 -10.62 -24.72 15.63
CA GLY A 168 -11.11 -23.38 15.38
C GLY A 168 -12.23 -23.36 14.37
N ALA A 169 -12.60 -22.15 13.99
CA ALA A 169 -13.49 -21.92 12.89
C ALA A 169 -13.10 -20.64 12.15
N PHE A 170 -13.46 -20.57 10.89
CA PHE A 170 -13.35 -19.35 10.12
C PHE A 170 -14.66 -19.09 9.35
N GLN A 171 -14.86 -17.82 9.02
CA GLN A 171 -15.97 -17.33 8.21
C GLN A 171 -15.44 -16.23 7.29
N SER A 172 -15.98 -16.17 6.08
CA SER A 172 -15.76 -15.04 5.19
C SER A 172 -17.07 -14.57 4.57
N SER A 173 -17.02 -13.47 3.83
CA SER A 173 -18.18 -12.96 3.08
C SER A 173 -18.70 -13.94 2.01
N ASN A 174 -17.88 -14.90 1.59
CA ASN A 174 -18.20 -15.88 0.55
C ASN A 174 -18.22 -17.32 1.06
N THR A 175 -17.87 -17.54 2.32
CA THR A 175 -17.75 -18.86 2.92
C THR A 175 -18.45 -18.83 4.27
N ASP A 176 -19.49 -19.66 4.38
CA ASP A 176 -20.20 -19.86 5.63
C ASP A 176 -19.26 -20.38 6.73
N PHE A 177 -19.71 -20.28 7.97
CA PHE A 177 -18.98 -20.76 9.14
C PHE A 177 -18.47 -22.19 8.93
N THR A 178 -17.15 -22.36 8.94
CA THR A 178 -16.48 -23.64 8.69
C THR A 178 -15.59 -23.98 9.88
N GLU A 179 -15.82 -25.15 10.47
CA GLU A 179 -14.98 -25.69 11.55
C GLU A 179 -13.72 -26.34 10.97
N ILE A 180 -12.59 -26.09 11.62
CA ILE A 180 -11.27 -26.60 11.24
C ILE A 180 -10.57 -27.18 12.47
N THR A 181 -9.85 -28.28 12.27
CA THR A 181 -9.05 -28.95 13.29
C THR A 181 -7.79 -29.48 12.64
N GLY A 182 -6.65 -29.33 13.30
CA GLY A 182 -5.39 -29.80 12.76
C GLY A 182 -4.36 -30.09 13.84
N GLN A 183 -3.26 -30.73 13.39
CA GLN A 183 -2.08 -31.01 14.20
C GLN A 183 -0.88 -30.40 13.49
N ASN A 184 -0.11 -29.57 14.19
CA ASN A 184 1.00 -28.79 13.65
C ASN A 184 0.57 -27.71 12.63
N ASP A 185 1.47 -27.33 11.74
CA ASP A 185 1.25 -26.32 10.70
C ASP A 185 0.22 -26.78 9.65
N ASP A 186 -0.63 -25.87 9.20
CA ASP A 186 -1.64 -26.13 8.16
C ASP A 186 -1.95 -24.87 7.34
N VAL A 187 -2.53 -25.06 6.16
CA VAL A 187 -2.91 -23.98 5.24
C VAL A 187 -4.34 -24.17 4.75
N VAL A 188 -5.20 -23.21 5.09
CA VAL A 188 -6.61 -23.20 4.67
C VAL A 188 -6.81 -22.14 3.59
N LEU A 189 -7.29 -22.56 2.42
CA LEU A 189 -7.66 -21.64 1.33
C LEU A 189 -9.16 -21.34 1.39
N PHE A 190 -9.54 -20.06 1.47
CA PHE A 190 -10.93 -19.63 1.52
C PHE A 190 -11.23 -18.51 0.52
N GLY A 191 -12.50 -18.41 0.10
CA GLY A 191 -12.95 -17.33 -0.78
C GLY A 191 -13.08 -16.03 -0.01
N CYS A 192 -12.54 -14.94 -0.53
CA CYS A 192 -12.64 -13.60 0.05
C CYS A 192 -12.74 -12.53 -1.03
N ASP A 193 -13.82 -12.61 -1.81
CA ASP A 193 -14.15 -11.72 -2.91
C ASP A 193 -14.94 -10.51 -2.44
N SER A 194 -14.66 -9.35 -3.05
CA SER A 194 -15.56 -8.20 -2.97
C SER A 194 -16.77 -8.45 -3.88
N THR A 195 -17.88 -8.91 -3.33
CA THR A 195 -19.14 -8.93 -4.07
C THR A 195 -19.78 -7.54 -4.03
N LEU A 196 -20.18 -7.01 -5.20
CA LEU A 196 -21.01 -5.79 -5.31
C LEU A 196 -20.37 -4.48 -4.79
N GLY A 197 -19.05 -4.33 -4.90
CA GLY A 197 -18.35 -3.10 -4.48
C GLY A 197 -18.27 -2.89 -2.96
N ARG A 198 -18.51 -3.95 -2.17
CA ARG A 198 -18.25 -3.98 -0.73
C ARG A 198 -16.96 -4.73 -0.45
N GLN A 199 -16.16 -4.24 0.49
CA GLN A 199 -14.95 -4.95 0.92
C GLN A 199 -15.35 -6.29 1.52
N GLY A 200 -14.74 -7.39 1.06
CA GLY A 200 -14.90 -8.70 1.68
C GLY A 200 -14.35 -8.66 3.10
N ILE A 201 -14.99 -9.37 4.03
CA ILE A 201 -14.58 -9.46 5.44
C ILE A 201 -14.33 -10.93 5.76
N PHE A 202 -13.32 -11.18 6.59
CA PHE A 202 -13.04 -12.50 7.15
C PHE A 202 -12.88 -12.43 8.67
N GLY A 203 -13.14 -13.56 9.32
CA GLY A 203 -12.85 -13.79 10.72
C GLY A 203 -12.42 -15.23 10.92
N ALA A 204 -11.36 -15.44 11.72
CA ALA A 204 -10.92 -16.75 12.14
C ALA A 204 -10.64 -16.74 13.64
N LYS A 205 -11.08 -17.80 14.31
CA LYS A 205 -10.84 -18.04 15.72
C LYS A 205 -10.24 -19.43 15.86
N ILE A 206 -8.99 -19.51 16.33
CA ILE A 206 -8.29 -20.78 16.52
C ILE A 206 -7.79 -20.86 17.97
N SER A 207 -8.02 -21.99 18.60
CA SER A 207 -7.72 -22.27 19.99
C SER A 207 -6.76 -23.46 20.10
N LYS A 208 -5.77 -23.33 20.96
CA LYS A 208 -4.90 -24.45 21.34
C LYS A 208 -5.69 -25.48 22.15
N LEU A 209 -5.45 -26.76 21.88
CA LEU A 209 -6.03 -27.87 22.65
C LEU A 209 -5.10 -28.39 23.74
N THR A 210 -3.84 -27.94 23.76
CA THR A 210 -2.82 -28.38 24.72
C THR A 210 -2.28 -27.23 25.58
N GLN A 211 -1.66 -27.57 26.73
CA GLN A 211 -1.24 -26.62 27.76
C GLN A 211 0.10 -25.93 27.49
N ASP A 212 0.91 -26.45 26.57
CA ASP A 212 2.22 -25.91 26.21
C ASP A 212 2.24 -25.61 24.70
N GLY A 213 3.32 -25.07 24.16
CA GLY A 213 3.48 -24.79 22.71
C GLY A 213 2.98 -23.41 22.24
N TYR A 214 3.09 -23.15 20.94
CA TYR A 214 2.73 -21.88 20.32
C TYR A 214 1.67 -22.07 19.23
N LEU A 215 0.89 -21.02 19.02
CA LEU A 215 -0.03 -20.93 17.89
C LEU A 215 0.17 -19.56 17.26
N LYS A 216 0.53 -19.53 15.97
CA LYS A 216 0.61 -18.31 15.16
C LYS A 216 -0.23 -18.52 13.92
N ILE A 217 -1.15 -17.61 13.66
CA ILE A 217 -1.99 -17.65 12.47
C ILE A 217 -1.78 -16.38 11.66
N ILE A 218 -1.75 -16.53 10.34
CA ILE A 218 -1.47 -15.45 9.40
C ILE A 218 -2.41 -15.60 8.23
N VAL A 219 -3.18 -14.56 7.94
CA VAL A 219 -3.96 -14.50 6.70
C VAL A 219 -3.18 -13.71 5.67
N ILE A 220 -2.99 -14.31 4.51
CA ILE A 220 -2.34 -13.69 3.36
C ILE A 220 -3.29 -13.65 2.16
N GLN A 221 -3.20 -12.56 1.40
CA GLN A 221 -3.90 -12.38 0.14
C GLN A 221 -3.07 -11.44 -0.73
N ASN A 222 -2.98 -11.72 -2.03
CA ASN A 222 -2.22 -10.89 -2.98
C ASN A 222 -0.79 -10.56 -2.50
N GLN A 223 -0.08 -11.57 -1.97
CA GLN A 223 1.31 -11.44 -1.51
C GLN A 223 1.48 -10.45 -0.34
N LYS A 224 0.38 -10.13 0.36
CA LYS A 224 0.37 -9.24 1.54
C LYS A 224 -0.27 -9.95 2.73
N ILE A 225 0.28 -9.71 3.91
CA ILE A 225 -0.32 -10.15 5.18
C ILE A 225 -1.50 -9.23 5.50
N LEU A 226 -2.69 -9.80 5.66
CA LEU A 226 -3.92 -9.09 5.98
C LEU A 226 -4.11 -8.92 7.48
N SER A 227 -3.90 -10.00 8.21
CA SER A 227 -4.07 -10.06 9.65
C SER A 227 -3.26 -11.22 10.17
N GLN A 228 -2.69 -11.06 11.36
CA GLN A 228 -1.93 -12.10 12.02
C GLN A 228 -2.18 -12.03 13.51
N GLY A 229 -2.05 -13.16 14.18
CA GLY A 229 -2.08 -13.22 15.62
C GLY A 229 -1.29 -14.42 16.10
N SER A 230 -0.80 -14.33 17.33
CA SER A 230 -0.08 -15.44 17.95
C SER A 230 -0.34 -15.49 19.44
N THR A 231 -0.22 -16.68 20.00
CA THR A 231 -0.29 -16.92 21.44
C THR A 231 0.62 -18.09 21.81
N ASP A 232 1.37 -17.91 22.89
CA ASP A 232 2.16 -18.90 23.59
C ASP A 232 1.54 -19.24 24.97
N ALA A 233 0.35 -18.70 25.25
CA ALA A 233 -0.34 -18.92 26.51
C ALA A 233 -0.74 -20.38 26.70
N LYS A 234 -0.81 -20.80 27.97
CA LYS A 234 -1.21 -22.17 28.35
C LYS A 234 -2.59 -22.57 27.84
N PHE A 235 -3.50 -21.61 27.78
CA PHE A 235 -4.80 -21.74 27.12
C PHE A 235 -4.97 -20.47 26.29
N GLY A 236 -4.64 -20.58 25.01
CA GLY A 236 -4.62 -19.45 24.09
C GLY A 236 -5.63 -19.63 22.97
N GLU A 237 -6.42 -18.59 22.71
CA GLU A 237 -7.17 -18.44 21.48
C GLU A 237 -6.66 -17.23 20.72
N VAL A 238 -6.49 -17.39 19.42
CA VAL A 238 -6.16 -16.30 18.51
C VAL A 238 -7.40 -16.00 17.70
N LEU A 239 -7.92 -14.78 17.90
CA LEU A 239 -8.99 -14.21 17.09
C LEU A 239 -8.35 -13.20 16.14
N ILE A 240 -8.50 -13.46 14.84
CA ILE A 240 -8.18 -12.49 13.81
C ILE A 240 -9.44 -12.18 13.02
N ASN A 241 -9.61 -10.91 12.72
CA ASN A 241 -10.59 -10.44 11.77
C ASN A 241 -9.92 -9.37 10.90
N GLY A 242 -10.49 -9.16 9.73
CA GLY A 242 -9.96 -8.17 8.82
C GLY A 242 -10.81 -8.02 7.58
N ASN A 243 -10.48 -6.96 6.85
CA ASN A 243 -11.02 -6.75 5.53
C ASN A 243 -10.06 -7.41 4.54
N CYS A 244 -10.62 -8.13 3.58
CA CYS A 244 -9.87 -8.58 2.44
C CYS A 244 -9.45 -7.39 1.59
N ILE A 245 -8.29 -7.54 0.94
CA ILE A 245 -7.82 -6.57 -0.02
C ILE A 245 -8.81 -6.62 -1.16
N SER A 246 -9.73 -5.65 -1.13
CA SER A 246 -10.37 -5.20 -2.35
C SER A 246 -9.23 -4.79 -3.27
N THR A 247 -9.34 -5.10 -4.54
CA THR A 247 -8.34 -4.86 -5.59
C THR A 247 -7.98 -3.36 -5.81
N SER A 248 -8.18 -2.51 -4.79
CA SER A 248 -8.06 -1.06 -4.77
C SER A 248 -7.00 -0.52 -3.80
N SER A 249 -6.09 -1.34 -3.22
CA SER A 249 -5.00 -0.78 -2.39
C SER A 249 -3.69 -1.60 -2.38
N SER A 250 -2.67 -1.05 -3.05
CA SER A 250 -1.22 -1.31 -2.89
C SER A 250 -0.58 -2.59 -3.48
N VAL A 251 -1.09 -3.06 -4.62
CA VAL A 251 -0.26 -3.65 -5.70
C VAL A 251 -0.87 -3.08 -6.99
N PRO A 252 -0.09 -2.53 -7.95
CA PRO A 252 -0.63 -2.10 -9.24
C PRO A 252 -0.99 -3.33 -10.08
N THR A 253 -2.00 -4.09 -9.65
CA THR A 253 -2.68 -5.04 -10.51
C THR A 253 -3.72 -4.23 -11.29
N GLY A 254 -3.23 -3.62 -12.37
CA GLY A 254 -4.02 -2.76 -13.22
C GLY A 254 -5.18 -3.51 -13.86
N GLY A 255 -6.40 -3.28 -13.39
CA GLY A 255 -7.61 -3.83 -14.00
C GLY A 255 -8.86 -2.95 -13.92
N GLY A 256 -8.90 -1.93 -13.06
CA GLY A 256 -10.07 -1.08 -12.86
C GLY A 256 -10.02 0.25 -13.60
N CYS A 257 -11.11 0.65 -14.25
CA CYS A 257 -11.25 2.00 -14.82
C CYS A 257 -11.66 3.02 -13.73
N LEU A 258 -10.82 3.22 -12.70
CA LEU A 258 -11.11 4.01 -11.48
C LEU A 258 -11.77 5.37 -11.74
N ILE A 259 -11.19 6.19 -12.62
CA ILE A 259 -11.71 7.53 -12.98
C ILE A 259 -13.09 7.42 -13.64
N ALA A 260 -13.24 6.52 -14.63
CA ALA A 260 -14.51 6.34 -15.31
C ALA A 260 -15.59 5.78 -14.37
N THR A 261 -15.23 4.87 -13.46
CA THR A 261 -16.11 4.34 -12.43
C THR A 261 -16.59 5.43 -11.48
N ALA A 262 -15.72 6.36 -11.07
CA ALA A 262 -16.10 7.50 -10.24
C ALA A 262 -17.03 8.48 -11.01
N ALA A 263 -16.70 8.78 -12.27
CA ALA A 263 -17.48 9.65 -13.14
C ALA A 263 -18.90 9.12 -13.45
N TYR A 264 -19.02 7.83 -13.78
CA TYR A 264 -20.28 7.19 -14.17
C TYR A 264 -20.99 6.48 -13.02
N GLY A 265 -20.37 6.39 -11.85
CA GLY A 265 -20.96 5.92 -10.59
C GLY A 265 -21.03 4.40 -10.42
N SER A 266 -20.61 3.60 -11.41
CA SER A 266 -20.59 2.15 -11.31
C SER A 266 -19.63 1.52 -12.31
N GLU A 267 -18.94 0.46 -11.89
CA GLU A 267 -18.14 -0.39 -12.78
C GLU A 267 -19.00 -1.14 -13.81
N LEU A 268 -20.30 -1.29 -13.54
CA LEU A 268 -21.30 -1.89 -14.42
C LEU A 268 -21.99 -0.87 -15.33
N SER A 269 -21.58 0.40 -15.27
CA SER A 269 -22.12 1.39 -16.19
C SER A 269 -21.75 1.04 -17.65
N PRO A 270 -22.64 1.28 -18.63
CA PRO A 270 -22.36 0.97 -20.04
C PRO A 270 -21.05 1.59 -20.55
N GLN A 271 -20.71 2.79 -20.07
CA GLN A 271 -19.50 3.50 -20.45
C GLN A 271 -18.23 2.82 -19.94
N VAL A 272 -18.25 2.28 -18.71
CA VAL A 272 -17.11 1.56 -18.15
C VAL A 272 -17.00 0.17 -18.76
N GLN A 273 -18.13 -0.48 -19.07
CA GLN A 273 -18.15 -1.77 -19.77
C GLN A 273 -17.59 -1.65 -21.19
N LEU A 274 -17.94 -0.60 -21.94
CA LEU A 274 -17.33 -0.30 -23.24
C LEU A 274 -15.80 -0.25 -23.17
N LEU A 275 -15.24 0.44 -22.18
CA LEU A 275 -13.79 0.52 -21.99
C LEU A 275 -13.17 -0.86 -21.71
N ARG A 276 -13.84 -1.68 -20.89
CA ARG A 276 -13.41 -3.04 -20.55
C ARG A 276 -13.46 -3.94 -21.78
N GLU A 277 -14.54 -3.90 -22.54
CA GLU A 277 -14.70 -4.70 -23.76
C GLU A 277 -13.64 -4.35 -24.81
N ILE A 278 -13.36 -3.06 -25.04
CA ILE A 278 -12.29 -2.64 -25.96
C ILE A 278 -10.93 -3.15 -25.45
N ARG A 279 -10.64 -2.96 -24.16
CA ARG A 279 -9.38 -3.42 -23.58
C ARG A 279 -9.22 -4.93 -23.69
N ASP A 280 -10.19 -5.68 -23.20
CA ASP A 280 -10.11 -7.13 -23.01
C ASP A 280 -10.24 -7.86 -24.35
N ASN A 281 -11.15 -7.42 -25.22
CA ASN A 281 -11.45 -8.12 -26.48
C ASN A 281 -10.66 -7.60 -27.69
N GLN A 282 -10.22 -6.35 -27.69
CA GLN A 282 -9.53 -5.76 -28.86
C GLN A 282 -8.04 -5.53 -28.57
N LEU A 283 -7.70 -4.87 -27.46
CA LEU A 283 -6.31 -4.49 -27.18
C LEU A 283 -5.45 -5.65 -26.69
N LEU A 284 -5.88 -6.35 -25.63
CA LEU A 284 -5.09 -7.42 -25.00
C LEU A 284 -4.96 -8.68 -25.84
N ASN A 285 -5.75 -8.80 -26.92
CA ASN A 285 -5.62 -9.86 -27.92
C ASN A 285 -4.54 -9.58 -28.98
N THR A 286 -3.84 -8.43 -28.89
CA THR A 286 -2.78 -8.05 -29.84
C THR A 286 -1.49 -7.68 -29.11
N GLU A 287 -0.34 -7.91 -29.74
CA GLU A 287 0.97 -7.56 -29.17
C GLU A 287 1.09 -6.04 -28.97
N SER A 288 0.76 -5.29 -30.02
CA SER A 288 0.76 -3.82 -30.00
C SER A 288 -0.19 -3.22 -28.96
N GLY A 289 -1.39 -3.78 -28.79
CA GLY A 289 -2.35 -3.33 -27.78
C GLY A 289 -1.92 -3.66 -26.35
N THR A 290 -1.31 -4.84 -26.14
CA THR A 290 -0.77 -5.23 -24.83
C THR A 290 0.39 -4.34 -24.41
N ALA A 291 1.32 -4.04 -25.32
CA ALA A 291 2.43 -3.13 -25.06
C ALA A 291 1.94 -1.71 -24.71
N PHE A 292 0.96 -1.19 -25.47
CA PHE A 292 0.31 0.08 -25.16
C PHE A 292 -0.35 0.06 -23.78
N MET A 293 -1.11 -0.98 -23.46
CA MET A 293 -1.79 -1.11 -22.18
C MET A 293 -0.83 -1.18 -20.99
N GLY A 294 0.35 -1.80 -21.16
CA GLY A 294 1.39 -1.79 -20.12
C GLY A 294 1.82 -0.36 -19.77
N THR A 295 2.22 0.42 -20.78
CA THR A 295 2.64 1.82 -20.56
C THR A 295 1.49 2.70 -20.08
N PHE A 296 0.29 2.50 -20.64
CA PHE A 296 -0.90 3.23 -20.22
C PHE A 296 -1.22 2.95 -18.75
N ASN A 297 -1.17 1.69 -18.32
CA ASN A 297 -1.47 1.29 -16.95
C ASN A 297 -0.51 1.93 -15.95
N ASP A 298 0.80 1.91 -16.22
CA ASP A 298 1.81 2.52 -15.34
C ASP A 298 1.50 4.00 -15.07
N ILE A 299 1.16 4.73 -16.13
CA ILE A 299 0.82 6.15 -16.03
C ILE A 299 -0.55 6.31 -15.38
N TYR A 300 -1.57 5.60 -15.86
CA TYR A 300 -2.95 5.72 -15.39
C TYR A 300 -3.10 5.42 -13.90
N TYR A 301 -2.51 4.34 -13.40
CA TYR A 301 -2.61 3.96 -11.98
C TYR A 301 -1.74 4.79 -11.06
N SER A 302 -0.76 5.56 -11.60
CA SER A 302 0.03 6.48 -10.78
C SER A 302 -0.78 7.67 -10.23
N PHE A 303 -1.88 8.06 -10.90
CA PHE A 303 -2.69 9.23 -10.49
C PHE A 303 -4.19 8.95 -10.37
N SER A 304 -4.71 7.88 -10.98
CA SER A 304 -6.15 7.62 -11.02
C SER A 304 -6.83 7.44 -9.65
N PRO A 305 -6.21 6.87 -8.59
CA PRO A 305 -6.84 6.79 -7.28
C PRO A 305 -7.15 8.18 -6.70
N TYR A 306 -6.19 9.10 -6.79
CA TYR A 306 -6.33 10.46 -6.29
C TYR A 306 -7.45 11.22 -7.02
N ILE A 307 -7.52 11.12 -8.35
CA ILE A 307 -8.60 11.74 -9.13
C ILE A 307 -9.96 11.13 -8.79
N ALA A 308 -10.04 9.81 -8.66
CA ALA A 308 -11.29 9.14 -8.30
C ALA A 308 -11.81 9.54 -6.92
N ASP A 309 -10.91 9.78 -5.95
CA ASP A 309 -11.28 10.29 -4.63
C ASP A 309 -11.77 11.74 -4.69
N MET A 310 -11.09 12.60 -5.48
CA MET A 310 -11.57 13.97 -5.73
C MET A 310 -12.99 14.01 -6.35
N GLU A 311 -13.31 13.08 -7.25
CA GLU A 311 -14.64 12.96 -7.86
C GLU A 311 -15.72 12.56 -6.84
N ARG A 312 -15.36 11.77 -5.83
CA ARG A 312 -16.28 11.38 -4.73
C ARG A 312 -16.56 12.55 -3.80
N GLU A 313 -15.57 13.39 -3.56
CA GLU A 313 -15.69 14.56 -2.68
C GLU A 313 -16.43 15.73 -3.33
N SER A 314 -16.31 15.90 -4.65
CA SER A 314 -16.86 17.04 -5.38
C SER A 314 -17.76 16.63 -6.56
N PRO A 315 -19.09 16.76 -6.40
CA PRO A 315 -20.04 16.49 -7.50
C PRO A 315 -19.81 17.37 -8.73
N ILE A 316 -19.30 18.59 -8.56
CA ILE A 316 -18.98 19.50 -9.66
C ILE A 316 -17.75 18.98 -10.42
N PHE A 317 -16.71 18.56 -9.70
CA PHE A 317 -15.50 18.00 -10.31
C PHE A 317 -15.82 16.74 -11.09
N LYS A 318 -16.64 15.84 -10.53
CA LYS A 318 -17.16 14.66 -11.22
C LYS A 318 -17.82 14.99 -12.56
N GLU A 319 -18.71 15.99 -12.61
CA GLU A 319 -19.37 16.36 -13.87
C GLU A 319 -18.41 17.00 -14.89
N ILE A 320 -17.37 17.72 -14.43
CA ILE A 320 -16.29 18.21 -15.30
C ILE A 320 -15.50 17.03 -15.89
N VAL A 321 -15.10 16.07 -15.06
CA VAL A 321 -14.38 14.86 -15.51
C VAL A 321 -15.23 14.09 -16.51
N LYS A 322 -16.51 13.88 -16.21
CA LYS A 322 -17.47 13.21 -17.10
C LYS A 322 -17.66 13.94 -18.44
N LEU A 323 -17.76 15.27 -18.44
CA LEU A 323 -17.80 16.07 -19.65
C LEU A 323 -16.50 15.95 -20.46
N GLY A 324 -15.38 15.87 -19.77
CA GLY A 324 -14.07 15.57 -20.34
C GLY A 324 -14.00 14.18 -20.97
N LEU A 325 -14.53 13.14 -20.32
CA LEU A 325 -14.42 11.74 -20.79
C LEU A 325 -15.37 11.39 -21.94
N THR A 326 -16.55 12.01 -21.99
CA THR A 326 -17.58 11.73 -23.00
C THR A 326 -17.08 11.78 -24.45
N PRO A 327 -16.36 12.85 -24.89
CA PRO A 327 -15.80 12.90 -26.24
C PRO A 327 -14.81 11.76 -26.51
N MET A 328 -13.92 11.46 -25.55
CA MET A 328 -12.96 10.36 -25.67
C MET A 328 -13.68 9.01 -25.82
N LEU A 329 -14.66 8.69 -24.98
CA LEU A 329 -15.42 7.44 -25.09
C LEU A 329 -16.09 7.26 -26.45
N SER A 330 -16.63 8.35 -26.99
CA SER A 330 -17.26 8.34 -28.32
C SER A 330 -16.25 8.01 -29.42
N SER A 331 -15.03 8.54 -29.32
CA SER A 331 -13.96 8.19 -30.27
C SER A 331 -13.45 6.76 -30.11
N LEU A 332 -13.37 6.26 -28.87
CA LEU A 332 -12.88 4.91 -28.57
C LEU A 332 -13.81 3.81 -29.11
N ALA A 333 -15.11 4.07 -29.20
CA ALA A 333 -16.08 3.11 -29.78
C ALA A 333 -15.72 2.66 -31.21
N ILE A 334 -14.93 3.44 -31.95
CA ILE A 334 -14.43 3.03 -33.29
C ILE A 334 -13.55 1.76 -33.19
N MET A 335 -12.88 1.55 -32.06
CA MET A 335 -12.02 0.39 -31.80
C MET A 335 -12.78 -0.92 -31.63
N GLU A 336 -14.10 -0.91 -31.46
CA GLU A 336 -14.92 -2.15 -31.39
C GLU A 336 -14.76 -3.05 -32.62
N ASN A 337 -14.33 -2.49 -33.75
CA ASN A 337 -14.13 -3.22 -35.01
C ASN A 337 -12.67 -3.64 -35.24
N ALA A 338 -11.77 -3.48 -34.27
CA ALA A 338 -10.33 -3.70 -34.41
C ALA A 338 -9.94 -5.18 -34.19
N ASN A 339 -10.28 -6.07 -35.13
CA ASN A 339 -10.14 -7.51 -34.97
C ASN A 339 -8.74 -8.05 -35.31
N SER A 340 -7.82 -7.21 -35.76
CA SER A 340 -6.47 -7.57 -36.17
C SER A 340 -5.42 -6.58 -35.67
N GLU A 341 -4.17 -7.00 -35.60
CA GLU A 341 -3.06 -6.15 -35.16
C GLU A 341 -2.92 -4.86 -35.99
N SER A 342 -3.06 -4.96 -37.33
CA SER A 342 -3.04 -3.79 -38.21
C SER A 342 -4.20 -2.83 -37.97
N GLU A 343 -5.38 -3.34 -37.60
CA GLU A 343 -6.54 -2.52 -37.28
C GLU A 343 -6.40 -1.85 -35.92
N VAL A 344 -5.88 -2.54 -34.90
CA VAL A 344 -5.59 -1.94 -33.59
C VAL A 344 -4.61 -0.77 -33.73
N ILE A 345 -3.55 -0.92 -34.55
CA ILE A 345 -2.59 0.17 -34.80
C ILE A 345 -3.25 1.32 -35.56
N SER A 346 -3.91 1.04 -36.68
CA SER A 346 -4.47 2.09 -37.55
C SER A 346 -5.66 2.84 -36.92
N LEU A 347 -6.58 2.11 -36.28
CA LEU A 347 -7.70 2.71 -35.54
C LEU A 347 -7.21 3.39 -34.25
N GLY A 348 -6.25 2.79 -33.54
CA GLY A 348 -5.64 3.42 -32.36
C GLY A 348 -5.00 4.77 -32.67
N LEU A 349 -4.22 4.86 -33.75
CA LEU A 349 -3.66 6.14 -34.22
C LEU A 349 -4.75 7.13 -34.64
N SER A 350 -5.81 6.66 -35.30
CA SER A 350 -6.96 7.49 -35.69
C SER A 350 -7.67 8.07 -34.47
N VAL A 351 -7.86 7.28 -33.41
CA VAL A 351 -8.45 7.70 -32.14
C VAL A 351 -7.58 8.76 -31.46
N ILE A 352 -6.26 8.59 -31.44
CA ILE A 352 -5.33 9.59 -30.87
C ILE A 352 -5.47 10.93 -31.61
N VAL A 353 -5.44 10.91 -32.95
CA VAL A 353 -5.61 12.12 -33.77
C VAL A 353 -6.96 12.79 -33.53
N LEU A 354 -8.04 12.00 -33.44
CA LEU A 354 -9.39 12.51 -33.19
C LEU A 354 -9.49 13.18 -31.81
N ASN A 355 -8.91 12.57 -30.77
CA ASN A 355 -8.86 13.16 -29.43
C ASN A 355 -8.05 14.46 -29.40
N ILE A 356 -6.87 14.48 -30.03
CA ILE A 356 -6.06 15.70 -30.15
C ILE A 356 -6.84 16.81 -30.86
N GLY A 357 -7.50 16.49 -31.98
CA GLY A 357 -8.32 17.45 -32.71
C GLY A 357 -9.48 18.01 -31.89
N MET A 358 -10.09 17.19 -31.04
CA MET A 358 -11.23 17.57 -30.21
C MET A 358 -10.83 18.38 -28.97
N TYR A 359 -9.79 17.96 -28.24
CA TYR A 359 -9.34 18.65 -27.03
C TYR A 359 -8.48 19.88 -27.30
N LEU A 360 -7.73 19.92 -28.41
CA LEU A 360 -6.88 21.06 -28.75
C LEU A 360 -7.43 21.86 -29.93
N GLY A 361 -7.86 21.18 -30.99
CA GLY A 361 -8.31 21.85 -32.22
C GLY A 361 -9.57 22.69 -31.99
N VAL A 362 -10.64 22.11 -31.45
CA VAL A 362 -11.91 22.84 -31.26
C VAL A 362 -11.74 24.09 -30.38
N PRO A 363 -11.07 24.03 -29.21
CA PRO A 363 -10.83 25.23 -28.41
C PRO A 363 -9.97 26.27 -29.12
N VAL A 364 -8.91 25.87 -29.83
CA VAL A 364 -8.01 26.80 -30.54
C VAL A 364 -8.75 27.52 -31.67
N PHE A 365 -9.49 26.79 -32.52
CA PHE A 365 -10.28 27.39 -33.60
C PHE A 365 -11.43 28.25 -33.05
N GLY A 366 -12.04 27.85 -31.92
CA GLY A 366 -13.02 28.67 -31.21
C GLY A 366 -12.44 30.02 -30.78
N ILE A 367 -11.27 30.02 -30.15
CA ILE A 367 -10.58 31.25 -29.72
C ILE A 367 -10.21 32.14 -30.92
N ILE A 368 -9.68 31.55 -32.00
CA ILE A 368 -9.33 32.30 -33.22
C ILE A 368 -10.59 32.90 -33.87
N GLY A 369 -11.68 32.14 -33.95
CA GLY A 369 -12.96 32.60 -34.47
C GLY A 369 -13.53 33.77 -33.68
N ILE A 370 -13.54 33.66 -32.34
CA ILE A 370 -13.99 34.74 -31.44
C ILE A 370 -13.11 35.98 -31.61
N ARG A 371 -11.77 35.83 -31.64
CA ARG A 371 -10.86 36.95 -31.89
C ARG A 371 -11.12 37.64 -33.22
N LYS A 372 -11.42 36.88 -34.27
CA LYS A 372 -11.75 37.43 -35.59
C LYS A 372 -13.08 38.17 -35.59
N ILE A 373 -14.08 37.71 -34.83
CA ILE A 373 -15.37 38.42 -34.67
C ILE A 373 -15.18 39.72 -33.89
N ILE A 374 -14.44 39.68 -32.78
CA ILE A 374 -14.15 40.86 -31.94
C ILE A 374 -13.30 41.88 -32.71
N SER A 375 -12.38 41.44 -33.57
CA SER A 375 -11.54 42.33 -34.38
C SER A 375 -12.28 42.97 -35.57
N ASN A 376 -13.46 42.47 -35.93
CA ASN A 376 -14.28 43.00 -37.03
C ASN A 376 -15.40 43.95 -36.55
N TYR A 377 -15.58 44.07 -35.23
CA TYR A 377 -16.36 45.12 -34.56
C TYR A 377 -15.40 46.18 -34.03
#